data_AF-A0A520ELJ0-F1
#
_entry.id   AF-A0A520ELJ0-F1
#
_cell.length_a   1.000
_cell.length_b   1.000
_cell.length_c   1.000
_cell.angle_alpha   90.00
_cell.angle_beta   90.00
_cell.angle_gamma   90.00
#
_symmetry.space_group_name_H-M   'P 1'
#
loop_
_entity.id
_entity.type
_entity.pdbx_description
1 polymer ?
#
loop_
_entity_poly.entity_id
_entity_poly.type
_entity_poly.pdbx_seq_one_letter_code
_entity_poly.pdbx_strand_id
1 'polypeptide(L)'
;MTNKTPRSRARGLKTWSAFGNLGRRPTEYEVLTHNMNHTTGPVPLEMGPDVHGNVWLREHRDSMKLAVADWDSFRDPDTVTYGSYVADQDDQETYVEGLIAQFDGEGSDETLSDEALTLLVRALTPTRYVAHSQQMLSAYVQQLAISSYVANCAAFQTADQLRRVQLTAYRTT
;
A
#
# COMPACT_ATOMS: atom_id res chain seq x y z
N MET A 1 -24.14 -17.99 46.96
CA MET A 1 -23.49 -16.68 46.71
C MET A 1 -22.03 -16.94 46.37
N THR A 2 -21.67 -16.94 45.09
CA THR A 2 -20.30 -17.15 44.62
C THR A 2 -19.51 -15.86 44.76
N ASN A 3 -18.61 -15.80 45.74
CA ASN A 3 -17.65 -14.71 45.89
C ASN A 3 -16.77 -14.62 44.63
N LYS A 4 -17.05 -13.63 43.77
CA LYS A 4 -16.12 -13.26 42.69
C LYS A 4 -14.94 -12.54 43.31
N THR A 5 -13.78 -13.18 43.30
CA THR A 5 -12.49 -12.57 43.63
C THR A 5 -12.30 -11.32 42.76
N PRO A 6 -11.94 -10.14 43.32
CA PRO A 6 -11.75 -8.94 42.52
C PRO A 6 -10.60 -9.16 41.54
N ARG A 7 -10.84 -8.99 40.24
CA ARG A 7 -9.75 -8.97 39.24
C ARG A 7 -8.80 -7.83 39.60
N SER A 8 -7.54 -8.14 39.89
CA SER A 8 -6.51 -7.12 40.05
C SER A 8 -6.48 -6.27 38.78
N ARG A 9 -6.74 -4.96 38.90
CA ARG A 9 -6.62 -4.03 37.78
C ARG A 9 -5.16 -4.02 37.35
N ALA A 10 -4.85 -4.71 36.25
CA ALA A 10 -3.55 -4.59 35.61
C ALA A 10 -3.31 -3.09 35.34
N ARG A 11 -2.11 -2.61 35.65
CA ARG A 11 -1.72 -1.22 35.40
C ARG A 11 -1.96 -0.94 33.91
N GLY A 12 -2.63 0.18 33.61
CA GLY A 12 -2.96 0.54 32.23
C GLY A 12 -1.70 0.59 31.36
N LEU A 13 -1.75 -0.04 30.19
CA LEU A 13 -0.68 0.05 29.20
C LEU A 13 -0.66 1.46 28.60
N LYS A 14 0.55 1.94 28.27
CA LYS A 14 0.75 3.27 27.67
C LYS A 14 0.60 3.28 26.13
N THR A 15 0.52 2.11 25.53
CA THR A 15 0.34 1.88 24.09
C THR A 15 -0.27 0.49 23.87
N TRP A 16 -0.46 0.08 22.62
CA TRP A 16 -0.98 -1.23 22.26
C TRP A 16 -0.14 -2.36 22.86
N SER A 17 -0.81 -3.39 23.38
CA SER A 17 -0.14 -4.54 23.99
C SER A 17 0.80 -5.28 23.04
N ALA A 18 0.55 -5.19 21.72
CA ALA A 18 1.38 -5.79 20.69
C ALA A 18 2.85 -5.32 20.73
N PHE A 19 3.11 -4.09 21.19
CA PHE A 19 4.48 -3.55 21.28
C PHE A 19 5.29 -4.06 22.48
N GLY A 20 4.66 -4.72 23.46
CA GLY A 20 5.33 -5.15 24.67
C GLY A 20 6.09 -4.02 25.38
N ASN A 21 7.37 -4.26 25.71
CA ASN A 21 8.26 -3.26 26.31
C ASN A 21 9.26 -2.73 25.28
N LEU A 22 8.83 -1.74 24.49
CA LEU A 22 9.64 -1.13 23.44
C LEU A 22 10.81 -0.27 23.98
N GLY A 23 10.83 0.08 25.27
CA GLY A 23 11.82 0.99 25.85
C GLY A 23 11.72 2.46 25.39
N ARG A 24 10.82 2.75 24.44
CA ARG A 24 10.50 4.08 23.92
C ARG A 24 9.02 4.22 23.59
N ARG A 25 8.57 5.43 23.30
CA ARG A 25 7.24 5.66 22.71
C ARG A 25 7.28 5.16 21.24
N PRO A 26 6.28 4.37 20.80
CA PRO A 26 6.15 4.03 19.39
C PRO A 26 5.84 5.28 18.56
N THR A 27 6.32 5.32 17.32
CA THR A 27 5.99 6.41 16.38
C THR A 27 4.54 6.31 15.93
N GLU A 28 4.01 7.36 15.31
CA GLU A 28 2.68 7.32 14.69
C GLU A 28 2.59 6.21 13.64
N TYR A 29 3.58 6.14 12.74
CA TYR A 29 3.69 5.07 11.75
C TYR A 29 3.60 3.67 12.37
N GLU A 30 4.33 3.43 13.46
CA GLU A 30 4.26 2.15 14.16
C GLU A 30 2.87 1.90 14.73
N VAL A 31 2.31 2.88 15.45
CA VAL A 31 0.98 2.78 16.07
C VAL A 31 -0.12 2.43 15.07
N LEU A 32 -0.01 2.90 13.83
CA LEU A 32 -1.00 2.69 12.77
C LEU A 32 -0.75 1.43 11.93
N THR A 33 0.46 0.87 11.96
CA THR A 33 0.87 -0.19 11.01
C THR A 33 1.18 -1.52 11.68
N HIS A 34 1.63 -1.54 12.93
CA HIS A 34 2.22 -2.74 13.54
C HIS A 34 1.23 -3.90 13.71
N ASN A 35 1.58 -5.08 13.20
CA ASN A 35 0.88 -6.35 13.46
C ASN A 35 -0.63 -6.32 13.18
N MET A 36 -1.01 -5.80 12.01
CA MET A 36 -2.42 -5.68 11.60
C MET A 36 -2.90 -6.87 10.74
N ASN A 37 -1.99 -7.73 10.27
CA ASN A 37 -2.36 -8.88 9.47
C ASN A 37 -2.82 -10.07 10.32
N HIS A 38 -4.12 -10.11 10.59
CA HIS A 38 -4.77 -11.19 11.35
C HIS A 38 -4.72 -12.56 10.66
N THR A 39 -4.43 -12.62 9.34
CA THR A 39 -4.53 -13.87 8.58
C THR A 39 -3.29 -14.76 8.66
N THR A 40 -2.32 -14.42 9.50
CA THR A 40 -1.06 -15.17 9.67
C THR A 40 -1.14 -16.26 10.74
N GLY A 41 -2.32 -16.44 11.35
CA GLY A 41 -2.57 -17.47 12.35
C GLY A 41 -2.67 -18.90 11.78
N PRO A 42 -2.88 -19.92 12.65
CA PRO A 42 -3.00 -21.33 12.24
C PRO A 42 -4.13 -21.59 11.23
N VAL A 43 -5.19 -20.79 11.28
CA VAL A 43 -6.24 -20.74 10.27
C VAL A 43 -6.23 -19.31 9.71
N PRO A 44 -5.90 -19.11 8.43
CA PRO A 44 -5.75 -17.75 7.89
C PRO A 44 -7.03 -16.92 7.86
N LEU A 45 -8.12 -17.50 7.35
CA LEU A 45 -9.46 -16.92 7.31
C LEU A 45 -10.35 -17.78 8.20
N GLU A 46 -11.16 -17.16 9.05
CA GLU A 46 -11.98 -17.81 10.08
C GLU A 46 -13.18 -18.58 9.52
N MET A 47 -12.84 -19.58 8.72
CA MET A 47 -13.68 -20.44 7.91
C MET A 47 -13.06 -21.85 7.89
N GLY A 48 -13.73 -22.79 7.22
CA GLY A 48 -13.20 -24.15 7.06
C GLY A 48 -11.79 -24.16 6.45
N PRO A 49 -10.93 -25.12 6.81
CA PRO A 49 -9.54 -25.16 6.33
C PRO A 49 -9.45 -25.33 4.80
N ASP A 50 -10.45 -25.95 4.17
CA ASP A 50 -10.44 -26.27 2.74
C ASP A 50 -11.21 -25.25 1.88
N VAL A 51 -11.67 -24.14 2.45
CA VAL A 51 -12.22 -23.05 1.62
C VAL A 51 -11.12 -22.47 0.73
N HIS A 52 -11.50 -22.04 -0.47
CA HIS A 52 -10.55 -21.60 -1.49
C HIS A 52 -9.55 -20.55 -0.99
N GLY A 53 -10.01 -19.55 -0.23
CA GLY A 53 -9.13 -18.51 0.33
C GLY A 53 -8.06 -19.05 1.28
N ASN A 54 -8.39 -20.04 2.13
CA ASN A 54 -7.42 -20.66 3.03
C ASN A 54 -6.42 -21.53 2.27
N VAL A 55 -6.87 -22.26 1.25
CA VAL A 55 -5.98 -23.02 0.36
C VAL A 55 -5.02 -22.07 -0.36
N TRP A 56 -5.54 -20.98 -0.93
CA TRP A 56 -4.76 -19.97 -1.65
C TRP A 56 -3.66 -19.35 -0.78
N LEU A 57 -3.99 -18.92 0.44
CA LEU A 57 -3.00 -18.32 1.34
C LEU A 57 -1.92 -19.32 1.76
N ARG A 58 -2.30 -20.57 2.05
CA ARG A 58 -1.32 -21.62 2.37
C ARG A 58 -0.38 -21.89 1.20
N GLU A 59 -0.92 -22.02 -0.01
CA GLU A 59 -0.13 -22.34 -1.21
C GLU A 59 0.74 -21.16 -1.66
N HIS A 60 0.23 -19.93 -1.65
CA HIS A 60 0.91 -18.80 -2.30
C HIS A 60 1.60 -17.82 -1.36
N ARG A 61 1.27 -17.83 -0.06
CA ARG A 61 1.95 -17.02 0.95
C ARG A 61 2.71 -17.88 1.93
N ASP A 62 2.05 -18.82 2.60
CA ASP A 62 2.66 -19.52 3.74
C ASP A 62 3.70 -20.56 3.30
N SER A 63 3.58 -21.10 2.07
CA SER A 63 4.56 -22.02 1.48
C SER A 63 5.74 -21.33 0.76
N MET A 64 5.81 -19.98 0.79
CA MET A 64 6.86 -19.26 0.07
C MET A 64 8.26 -19.67 0.56
N LYS A 65 9.21 -19.75 -0.37
CA LYS A 65 10.60 -20.13 -0.06
C LYS A 65 11.38 -19.03 0.65
N LEU A 66 10.91 -17.78 0.58
CA LEU A 66 11.55 -16.65 1.23
C LEU A 66 11.25 -16.70 2.73
N ALA A 67 12.25 -17.11 3.51
CA ALA A 67 12.17 -17.15 4.96
C ALA A 67 12.78 -15.88 5.57
N VAL A 68 11.98 -15.17 6.37
CA VAL A 68 12.41 -14.02 7.17
C VAL A 68 12.10 -14.36 8.63
N ALA A 69 13.07 -14.14 9.52
CA ALA A 69 12.92 -14.50 10.94
C ALA A 69 11.81 -13.70 11.63
N ASP A 70 11.68 -12.42 11.29
CA ASP A 70 10.64 -11.52 11.80
C ASP A 70 10.23 -10.54 10.70
N TRP A 71 9.10 -10.79 10.06
CA TRP A 71 8.55 -9.89 9.04
C TRP A 71 8.15 -8.53 9.63
N ASP A 72 7.77 -8.45 10.90
CA ASP A 72 7.40 -7.21 11.59
C ASP A 72 8.61 -6.40 12.05
N SER A 73 9.83 -6.85 11.78
CA SER A 73 11.06 -6.04 11.91
C SER A 73 11.26 -5.05 10.76
N PHE A 74 10.59 -5.27 9.61
CA PHE A 74 10.66 -4.37 8.46
C PHE A 74 10.06 -3.00 8.79
N ARG A 75 10.69 -1.94 8.29
CA ARG A 75 10.19 -0.56 8.35
C ARG A 75 10.32 0.05 6.97
N ASP A 76 9.26 0.70 6.51
CA ASP A 76 9.34 1.61 5.38
C ASP A 76 10.37 2.71 5.70
N PRO A 77 11.40 2.92 4.86
CA PRO A 77 12.35 4.02 5.05
C PRO A 77 11.69 5.40 5.09
N ASP A 78 10.57 5.58 4.38
CA ASP A 78 9.83 6.83 4.32
C ASP A 78 8.76 6.95 5.41
N THR A 79 8.50 5.85 6.15
CA THR A 79 7.53 5.76 7.25
C THR A 79 6.13 6.27 6.88
N VAL A 80 5.70 5.99 5.66
CA VAL A 80 4.48 6.55 5.08
C VAL A 80 3.24 6.05 5.82
N THR A 81 2.40 6.98 6.23
CA THR A 81 1.05 6.73 6.73
C THR A 81 0.03 7.15 5.68
N TYR A 82 -1.23 6.74 5.82
CA TYR A 82 -2.27 7.22 4.91
C TYR A 82 -2.37 8.75 4.91
N GLY A 83 -2.27 9.38 6.10
CA GLY A 83 -2.33 10.84 6.24
C GLY A 83 -1.17 11.55 5.53
N SER A 84 0.07 11.07 5.72
CA SER A 84 1.23 11.66 5.04
C SER A 84 1.19 11.39 3.54
N TYR A 85 0.83 10.17 3.11
CA TYR A 85 0.70 9.84 1.69
C TYR A 85 -0.29 10.77 0.98
N VAL A 86 -1.47 10.97 1.54
CA VAL A 86 -2.49 11.83 0.93
C VAL A 86 -1.98 13.27 0.84
N ALA A 87 -1.38 13.81 1.91
CA ALA A 87 -0.84 15.17 1.90
C ALA A 87 0.27 15.33 0.85
N ASP A 88 1.24 14.42 0.83
CA ASP A 88 2.37 14.48 -0.09
C ASP A 88 1.91 14.38 -1.55
N GLN A 89 0.93 13.50 -1.83
CA GLN A 89 0.44 13.28 -3.18
C GLN A 89 -0.54 14.39 -3.63
N ASP A 90 -1.27 15.02 -2.72
CA ASP A 90 -2.08 16.21 -3.01
C ASP A 90 -1.20 17.37 -3.50
N ASP A 91 -0.08 17.61 -2.82
CA ASP A 91 0.92 18.61 -3.24
C ASP A 91 1.51 18.28 -4.62
N GLN A 92 1.88 17.01 -4.86
CA GLN A 92 2.43 16.58 -6.15
C GLN A 92 1.42 16.68 -7.29
N GLU A 93 0.17 16.26 -7.07
CA GLU A 93 -0.87 16.31 -8.11
C GLU A 93 -1.29 17.76 -8.39
N THR A 94 -1.42 18.60 -7.37
CA THR A 94 -1.67 20.04 -7.56
C THR A 94 -0.61 20.68 -8.46
N TYR A 95 0.67 20.31 -8.27
CA TYR A 95 1.76 20.79 -9.12
C TYR A 95 1.62 20.29 -10.57
N VAL A 96 1.36 18.99 -10.77
CA VAL A 96 1.21 18.39 -12.12
C VAL A 96 -0.02 18.95 -12.84
N GLU A 97 -1.15 19.08 -12.17
CA GLU A 97 -2.36 19.70 -12.71
C GLU A 97 -2.11 21.16 -13.12
N GLY A 98 -1.38 21.92 -12.31
CA GLY A 98 -0.95 23.27 -12.63
C GLY A 98 -0.10 23.34 -13.91
N LEU A 99 0.86 22.44 -14.07
CA LEU A 99 1.68 22.34 -15.29
C LEU A 99 0.81 22.02 -16.51
N ILE A 100 -0.10 21.04 -16.39
CA ILE A 100 -1.00 20.66 -17.48
C ILE A 100 -1.86 21.86 -17.88
N ALA A 101 -2.48 22.55 -16.91
CA ALA A 101 -3.34 23.69 -17.18
C ALA A 101 -2.59 24.85 -17.84
N GLN A 102 -1.33 25.09 -17.44
CA GLN A 102 -0.50 26.10 -18.05
C GLN A 102 -0.21 25.76 -19.53
N PHE A 103 0.28 24.55 -19.80
CA PHE A 103 0.65 24.14 -21.16
C PHE A 103 -0.56 24.04 -22.10
N ASP A 104 -1.73 23.69 -21.55
CA ASP A 104 -3.01 23.73 -22.28
C ASP A 104 -3.40 25.18 -22.63
N GLY A 105 -3.31 26.11 -21.68
CA GLY A 105 -3.59 27.53 -21.90
C GLY A 105 -2.63 28.20 -22.89
N GLU A 106 -1.42 27.67 -23.04
CA GLU A 106 -0.41 28.11 -24.02
C GLU A 106 -0.59 27.46 -25.40
N GLY A 107 -1.53 26.52 -25.57
CA GLY A 107 -1.73 25.77 -26.82
C GLY A 107 -0.54 24.88 -27.18
N SER A 108 0.22 24.41 -26.19
CA SER A 108 1.50 23.72 -26.42
C SER A 108 1.36 22.51 -27.34
N ASP A 109 0.27 21.76 -27.23
CA ASP A 109 0.05 20.55 -28.02
C ASP A 109 -0.13 20.85 -29.53
N GLU A 110 -0.62 22.04 -29.88
CA GLU A 110 -0.81 22.49 -31.27
C GLU A 110 0.52 22.75 -31.99
N THR A 111 1.60 22.93 -31.23
CA THR A 111 2.94 23.18 -31.75
C THR A 111 3.72 21.89 -32.06
N LEU A 112 3.16 20.72 -31.71
CA LEU A 112 3.81 19.43 -31.92
C LEU A 112 3.83 19.05 -33.41
N SER A 113 5.01 18.65 -33.90
CA SER A 113 5.18 18.06 -35.22
C SER A 113 4.48 16.69 -35.33
N ASP A 114 4.11 16.27 -36.54
CA ASP A 114 3.54 14.96 -36.82
C ASP A 114 4.43 13.80 -36.35
N GLU A 115 5.77 13.95 -36.43
CA GLU A 115 6.73 12.96 -35.94
C GLU A 115 6.64 12.79 -34.42
N ALA A 116 6.53 13.91 -33.68
CA ALA A 116 6.38 13.91 -32.23
C ALA A 116 5.04 13.31 -31.80
N LEU A 117 3.94 13.68 -32.47
CA LEU A 117 2.62 13.09 -32.23
C LEU A 117 2.64 11.57 -32.49
N THR A 118 3.27 11.14 -33.58
CA THR A 118 3.42 9.72 -33.91
C THR A 118 4.21 8.98 -32.82
N LEU A 119 5.28 9.59 -32.28
CA LEU A 119 6.04 9.02 -31.17
C LEU A 119 5.18 8.89 -29.92
N LEU A 120 4.46 9.95 -29.51
CA LEU A 120 3.60 9.94 -28.32
C LEU A 120 2.49 8.88 -28.45
N VAL A 121 1.84 8.79 -29.60
CA VAL A 121 0.82 7.76 -29.87
C VAL A 121 1.40 6.35 -29.69
N ARG A 122 2.61 6.10 -30.21
CA ARG A 122 3.22 4.76 -30.17
C ARG A 122 3.88 4.41 -28.84
N ALA A 123 4.45 5.39 -28.15
CA ALA A 123 5.29 5.15 -26.97
C ALA A 123 4.64 5.55 -25.65
N LEU A 124 3.81 6.60 -25.62
CA LEU A 124 3.17 7.09 -24.40
C LEU A 124 1.80 6.43 -24.18
N THR A 125 0.90 6.42 -25.17
CA THR A 125 -0.47 5.93 -24.97
C THR A 125 -0.56 4.47 -24.45
N PRO A 126 0.32 3.52 -24.87
CA PRO A 126 0.23 2.15 -24.40
C PRO A 126 0.77 1.95 -22.98
N THR A 127 1.48 2.93 -22.41
CA THR A 127 2.05 2.79 -21.05
C THR A 127 0.99 2.60 -19.99
N ARG A 128 -0.27 3.02 -20.24
CA ARG A 128 -1.41 2.75 -19.36
C ARG A 128 -1.59 1.25 -19.05
N TYR A 129 -1.27 0.37 -20.00
CA TYR A 129 -1.34 -1.08 -19.79
C TYR A 129 -0.21 -1.58 -18.89
N VAL A 130 1.00 -1.03 -19.07
CA VAL A 130 2.16 -1.36 -18.23
C VAL A 130 1.94 -0.86 -16.80
N ALA A 131 1.53 0.40 -16.63
CA ALA A 131 1.23 0.98 -15.33
C ALA A 131 0.08 0.23 -14.64
N HIS A 132 -0.99 -0.12 -15.37
CA HIS A 132 -2.08 -0.91 -14.78
C HIS A 132 -1.64 -2.33 -14.41
N SER A 133 -0.75 -2.96 -15.19
CA SER A 133 -0.15 -4.24 -14.82
C SER A 133 0.66 -4.12 -13.52
N GLN A 134 1.44 -3.05 -13.36
CA GLN A 134 2.17 -2.77 -12.12
C GLN A 134 1.23 -2.49 -10.94
N GLN A 135 0.09 -1.81 -11.18
CA GLN A 135 -0.96 -1.62 -10.19
C GLN A 135 -1.52 -2.96 -9.72
N MET A 136 -1.88 -3.86 -10.65
CA MET A 136 -2.38 -5.20 -10.31
C MET A 136 -1.33 -6.03 -9.54
N LEU A 137 -0.06 -5.98 -9.95
CA LEU A 137 1.01 -6.71 -9.29
C LEU A 137 1.26 -6.21 -7.87
N SER A 138 1.29 -4.88 -7.65
CA SER A 138 1.48 -4.31 -6.31
C SER A 138 0.28 -4.61 -5.40
N ALA A 139 -0.95 -4.55 -5.92
CA ALA A 139 -2.13 -4.98 -5.18
C ALA A 139 -2.06 -6.47 -4.80
N TYR A 140 -1.56 -7.30 -5.72
CA TYR A 140 -1.37 -8.73 -5.47
C TYR A 140 -0.30 -9.00 -4.39
N VAL A 141 0.77 -8.21 -4.35
CA VAL A 141 1.77 -8.28 -3.27
C VAL A 141 1.13 -7.85 -1.94
N GLN A 142 0.36 -6.77 -1.93
CA GLN A 142 -0.33 -6.27 -0.73
C GLN A 142 -1.19 -7.36 -0.08
N GLN A 143 -2.03 -8.06 -0.86
CA GLN A 143 -2.94 -9.08 -0.30
C GLN A 143 -2.20 -10.31 0.26
N LEU A 144 -0.98 -10.60 -0.23
CA LEU A 144 -0.19 -11.75 0.22
C LEU A 144 0.89 -11.38 1.23
N ALA A 145 1.13 -10.10 1.51
CA ALA A 145 2.16 -9.69 2.45
C ALA A 145 1.89 -10.25 3.86
N ILE A 146 2.90 -10.88 4.47
CA ILE A 146 2.79 -11.40 5.84
C ILE A 146 2.72 -10.24 6.84
N SER A 147 3.63 -9.26 6.75
CA SER A 147 3.61 -8.09 7.61
C SER A 147 2.79 -6.95 7.01
N SER A 148 2.02 -6.26 7.86
CA SER A 148 1.32 -5.03 7.49
C SER A 148 2.27 -3.89 7.14
N TYR A 149 3.52 -3.89 7.62
CA TYR A 149 4.53 -2.92 7.18
C TYR A 149 4.88 -3.08 5.70
N VAL A 150 5.01 -4.32 5.23
CA VAL A 150 5.24 -4.63 3.81
C VAL A 150 3.99 -4.35 2.99
N ALA A 151 2.83 -4.77 3.51
CA ALA A 151 1.54 -4.57 2.85
C ALA A 151 1.27 -3.09 2.56
N ASN A 152 1.54 -2.20 3.52
CA ASN A 152 1.32 -0.76 3.36
C ASN A 152 2.19 -0.15 2.24
N CYS A 153 3.45 -0.55 2.13
CA CYS A 153 4.32 -0.12 1.02
C CYS A 153 3.72 -0.52 -0.33
N ALA A 154 3.27 -1.78 -0.45
CA ALA A 154 2.63 -2.27 -1.66
C ALA A 154 1.30 -1.57 -1.96
N ALA A 155 0.53 -1.20 -0.93
CA ALA A 155 -0.72 -0.46 -1.06
C ALA A 155 -0.48 0.96 -1.60
N PHE A 156 0.49 1.69 -1.06
CA PHE A 156 0.84 3.02 -1.57
C PHE A 156 1.42 2.96 -2.97
N GLN A 157 2.28 1.96 -3.26
CA GLN A 157 2.75 1.73 -4.63
C GLN A 157 1.59 1.44 -5.59
N THR A 158 0.56 0.69 -5.16
CA THR A 158 -0.64 0.44 -5.98
C THR A 158 -1.33 1.74 -6.35
N ALA A 159 -1.49 2.64 -5.38
CA ALA A 159 -2.08 3.96 -5.60
C ALA A 159 -1.22 4.83 -6.54
N ASP A 160 0.12 4.78 -6.41
CA ASP A 160 1.03 5.47 -7.33
C ASP A 160 0.91 4.97 -8.78
N GLN A 161 0.74 3.66 -8.98
CA GLN A 161 0.55 3.12 -10.32
C GLN A 161 -0.80 3.53 -10.90
N LEU A 162 -1.85 3.58 -10.09
CA LEU A 162 -3.15 4.11 -10.52
C LEU A 162 -3.06 5.59 -10.92
N ARG A 163 -2.34 6.41 -10.15
CA ARG A 163 -2.06 7.82 -10.48
C ARG A 163 -1.42 7.97 -11.87
N ARG A 164 -0.43 7.13 -12.20
CA ARG A 164 0.19 7.10 -13.53
C ARG A 164 -0.78 6.68 -14.63
N VAL A 165 -1.65 5.72 -14.36
CA VAL A 165 -2.72 5.31 -15.30
C VAL A 165 -3.66 6.48 -15.57
N GLN A 166 -4.08 7.20 -14.53
CA GLN A 166 -4.98 8.35 -14.64
C GLN A 166 -4.34 9.51 -15.42
N LEU A 167 -3.09 9.85 -15.12
CA LEU A 167 -2.35 10.88 -15.87
C LEU A 167 -2.21 10.52 -17.36
N THR A 168 -1.86 9.25 -17.65
CA THR A 168 -1.76 8.78 -19.04
C THR A 168 -3.13 8.81 -19.72
N ALA A 169 -4.21 8.43 -19.02
CA ALA A 169 -5.56 8.52 -19.56
C ALA A 169 -5.93 9.97 -19.87
N TYR A 170 -5.73 10.88 -18.93
CA TYR A 170 -6.00 12.31 -19.10
C TYR A 170 -5.29 12.91 -20.32
N ARG A 171 -4.01 12.58 -20.53
CA ARG A 171 -3.23 13.09 -21.68
C ARG A 171 -3.51 12.39 -23.01
N THR A 172 -4.43 11.43 -23.05
CA THR A 172 -4.70 10.63 -24.27
C THR A 172 -6.18 10.51 -24.64
N THR A 173 -7.07 11.13 -23.86
CA THR A 173 -8.52 11.24 -24.13
C THR A 173 -8.90 12.69 -24.37
#